data_AF-A0A2V9X1C6-F1
#
_entry.id   AF-A0A2V9X1C6-F1
#
_cell.length_a   1.000
_cell.length_b   1.000
_cell.length_c   1.000
_cell.angle_alpha   90.00
_cell.angle_beta   90.00
_cell.angle_gamma   90.00
#
_symmetry.space_group_name_H-M   'P 1'
#
loop_
_entity.id
_entity.type
_entity.pdbx_description
1 polymer ?
#
loop_
_entity_poly.entity_id
_entity_poly.type
_entity_poly.pdbx_seq_one_letter_code
_entity_poly.pdbx_strand_id
1 'polypeptide(L)'
;MNYPVTRFRVGNGQGFNTLQPALGFPAGGLGPDNRLGLYVGDSWKIKPNFTLSFGLRYNRDTGRTDSDLPADASINAVFPGWGNPVKQANMNLAPQVGFAWDPNKNGKTVIRGGVGLFFENVIWNNVLFDRPLRLQNGAFNAVTRACDGGLPQPVAVSSGFIAPDQYDAVNNPSGICGNPHVGNVIPQITAFWDQVLAGNPLDLKAPNPNYIGNFVNAGLGVPGPSLFAPGYKTPRSVQMNIGIQREIRHGMLFSADFLRNIETRTLLGIDINKVGDVSTFSLPGATAAINVTNADFGCGPGSAGVDCAISAGASMIDYSGFGLATPN
;
A
#
# COMPACT_ATOMS: atom_id res chain seq x y z
N MET A 1 7.93 12.40 -32.31
CA MET A 1 6.89 12.16 -31.28
C MET A 1 6.30 13.51 -30.92
N ASN A 2 5.08 13.81 -31.35
CA ASN A 2 4.48 15.15 -31.25
C ASN A 2 3.46 15.20 -30.11
N TYR A 3 3.90 14.84 -28.91
CA TYR A 3 3.07 14.95 -27.71
C TYR A 3 3.63 16.04 -26.80
N PRO A 4 2.77 16.87 -26.20
CA PRO A 4 3.22 17.85 -25.23
C PRO A 4 3.76 17.17 -23.98
N VAL A 5 4.79 17.76 -23.37
CA VAL A 5 5.35 17.31 -22.09
C VAL A 5 4.44 17.76 -20.95
N THR A 6 3.30 17.07 -20.83
CA THR A 6 2.34 17.32 -19.75
C THR A 6 2.76 16.65 -18.45
N ARG A 7 3.44 15.52 -18.53
CA ARG A 7 3.91 14.76 -17.37
C ARG A 7 5.17 13.98 -17.70
N PHE A 8 6.22 14.17 -16.90
CA PHE A 8 7.36 13.26 -16.85
C PHE A 8 7.81 13.05 -15.40
N ARG A 9 8.41 11.89 -15.14
CA ARG A 9 8.89 11.49 -13.81
C ARG A 9 10.37 11.17 -13.86
N VAL A 10 11.07 11.47 -12.78
CA VAL A 10 12.49 11.14 -12.59
C VAL A 10 12.64 10.31 -11.33
N GLY A 11 13.50 9.30 -11.41
CA GLY A 11 13.94 8.55 -10.24
C GLY A 11 15.17 9.22 -9.63
N ASN A 12 15.27 9.19 -8.30
CA ASN A 12 16.45 9.68 -7.57
C ASN A 12 17.71 8.81 -7.74
N GLY A 13 17.68 7.78 -8.60
CA GLY A 13 18.78 6.84 -8.81
C GLY A 13 18.99 5.82 -7.69
N GLN A 14 18.20 5.91 -6.62
CA GLN A 14 18.24 4.97 -5.52
C GLN A 14 17.34 3.78 -5.85
N GLY A 15 17.84 2.55 -5.67
CA GLY A 15 17.11 1.33 -6.02
C GLY A 15 16.60 0.52 -4.83
N PHE A 16 16.85 0.99 -3.61
CA PHE A 16 16.67 0.17 -2.42
C PHE A 16 15.31 0.40 -1.76
N ASN A 17 14.74 -0.66 -1.19
CA ASN A 17 13.51 -0.62 -0.39
C ASN A 17 13.77 -0.92 1.09
N THR A 18 15.01 -1.29 1.43
CA THR A 18 15.46 -1.60 2.78
C THR A 18 16.90 -1.10 2.95
N LEU A 19 17.32 -0.86 4.19
CA LEU A 19 18.70 -0.48 4.52
C LEU A 19 19.64 -1.68 4.74
N GLN A 20 19.11 -2.90 4.58
CA GLN A 20 19.87 -4.10 4.88
C GLN A 20 20.73 -4.49 3.68
N PRO A 21 22.05 -4.72 3.85
CA PRO A 21 22.89 -5.19 2.75
C PRO A 21 22.58 -6.64 2.39
N ALA A 22 22.63 -6.98 1.10
CA ALA A 22 22.52 -8.35 0.61
C ALA A 22 23.07 -8.49 -0.82
N LEU A 23 23.47 -9.72 -1.18
CA LEU A 23 23.89 -10.06 -2.56
C LEU A 23 24.99 -9.13 -3.13
N GLY A 24 25.88 -8.61 -2.27
CA GLY A 24 26.94 -7.68 -2.67
C GLY A 24 26.50 -6.22 -2.83
N PHE A 25 25.24 -5.90 -2.61
CA PHE A 25 24.73 -4.53 -2.57
C PHE A 25 24.77 -3.95 -1.15
N PRO A 26 24.99 -2.62 -1.02
CA PRO A 26 25.06 -1.94 0.27
C PRO A 26 23.69 -1.87 0.99
N ALA A 27 22.59 -2.08 0.27
CA ALA A 27 21.23 -2.04 0.77
C ALA A 27 20.28 -2.86 -0.13
N GLY A 28 18.98 -2.89 0.15
CA GLY A 28 17.97 -3.60 -0.64
C GLY A 28 17.80 -5.09 -0.31
N GLY A 29 18.57 -5.59 0.65
CA GLY A 29 18.40 -6.91 1.22
C GLY A 29 17.06 -7.03 1.93
N LEU A 30 16.30 -8.03 1.56
CA LEU A 30 15.08 -8.36 2.27
C LEU A 30 15.49 -9.06 3.56
N GLY A 31 14.97 -8.56 4.68
CA GLY A 31 15.07 -9.26 5.97
C GLY A 31 14.55 -10.70 5.82
N PRO A 32 14.85 -11.60 6.76
CA PRO A 32 14.55 -13.01 6.57
C PRO A 32 13.07 -13.21 6.20
N ASP A 33 12.80 -13.58 4.95
CA ASP A 33 11.49 -13.96 4.44
C ASP A 33 11.41 -15.49 4.39
N ASN A 34 11.30 -16.08 5.57
CA ASN A 34 11.26 -17.51 5.73
C ASN A 34 9.86 -17.91 6.18
N ARG A 35 9.33 -18.96 5.55
CA ARG A 35 8.12 -19.66 6.02
C ARG A 35 8.54 -20.96 6.69
N LEU A 36 8.44 -21.00 8.01
CA LEU A 36 8.57 -22.24 8.77
C LEU A 36 7.19 -22.89 8.89
N GLY A 37 7.12 -24.18 8.53
CA GLY A 37 5.90 -24.98 8.65
C GLY A 37 6.15 -26.24 9.45
N LEU A 38 5.25 -26.55 10.37
CA LEU A 38 5.18 -27.85 11.06
C LEU A 38 3.81 -28.45 10.81
N TYR A 39 3.74 -29.76 10.59
CA TYR A 39 2.49 -30.47 10.41
C TYR A 39 2.52 -31.77 11.21
N VAL A 40 1.47 -32.01 11.98
CA VAL A 40 1.19 -33.30 12.58
C VAL A 40 -0.21 -33.71 12.17
N GLY A 41 -0.40 -34.97 11.83
CA GLY A 41 -1.71 -35.48 11.46
C GLY A 41 -1.77 -36.98 11.62
N ASP A 42 -2.99 -37.48 11.79
CA ASP A 42 -3.27 -38.89 11.97
C ASP A 42 -4.62 -39.25 11.34
N SER A 43 -4.82 -40.53 11.05
CA SER A 43 -6.05 -41.05 10.47
C SER A 43 -6.45 -42.37 11.12
N TRP A 44 -7.59 -42.35 11.79
CA TRP A 44 -8.06 -43.46 12.62
C TRP A 44 -9.27 -44.13 11.99
N LYS A 45 -9.19 -45.44 11.79
CA LYS A 45 -10.36 -46.27 11.49
C LYS A 45 -11.13 -46.53 12.79
N ILE A 46 -12.05 -45.63 13.14
CA ILE A 46 -12.88 -45.79 14.35
C ILE A 46 -13.83 -46.98 14.22
N LYS A 47 -14.28 -47.26 12.99
CA LYS A 47 -15.06 -48.46 12.63
C LYS A 47 -14.52 -49.03 11.31
N PRO A 48 -14.80 -50.30 10.96
CA PRO A 48 -14.40 -50.88 9.67
C PRO A 48 -14.87 -50.08 8.44
N ASN A 49 -15.92 -49.28 8.62
CA ASN A 49 -16.55 -48.46 7.59
C ASN A 49 -16.47 -46.95 7.86
N PHE A 50 -15.75 -46.50 8.88
CA PHE A 50 -15.63 -45.09 9.23
C PHE A 50 -14.20 -44.74 9.60
N THR A 51 -13.59 -43.86 8.82
CA THR A 51 -12.26 -43.29 9.05
C THR A 51 -12.41 -41.81 9.38
N LEU A 52 -11.74 -41.37 10.44
CA LEU A 52 -11.64 -39.97 10.82
C LEU A 52 -10.18 -39.54 10.71
N SER A 53 -9.94 -38.42 10.06
CA SER A 53 -8.63 -37.85 9.82
C SER A 53 -8.54 -36.50 10.51
N PHE A 54 -7.43 -36.27 11.20
CA PHE A 54 -7.13 -35.00 11.86
C PHE A 54 -5.76 -34.53 11.45
N GLY A 55 -5.62 -33.21 11.33
CA GLY A 55 -4.35 -32.56 11.06
C GLY A 55 -4.26 -31.26 11.84
N LEU A 56 -3.06 -30.89 12.24
CA LEU A 56 -2.75 -29.57 12.76
C LEU A 56 -1.48 -29.10 12.07
N ARG A 57 -1.61 -27.97 11.36
CA ARG A 57 -0.48 -27.27 10.78
C ARG A 57 -0.16 -26.04 11.61
N TYR A 58 1.11 -25.78 11.84
CA TYR A 58 1.60 -24.50 12.32
C TYR A 58 2.42 -23.84 11.20
N ASN A 59 2.12 -22.59 10.89
CA ASN A 59 2.93 -21.78 9.98
C ASN A 59 3.48 -20.56 10.72
N ARG A 60 4.70 -20.16 10.39
CA ARG A 60 5.27 -18.88 10.81
C ARG A 60 6.03 -18.27 9.65
N ASP A 61 5.60 -17.08 9.24
CA ASP A 61 6.28 -16.28 8.23
C ASP A 61 7.05 -15.13 8.92
N THR A 62 8.37 -15.05 8.66
CA THR A 62 9.22 -13.94 9.10
C THR A 62 9.30 -12.86 8.01
N GLY A 63 9.58 -11.61 8.38
CA GLY A 63 9.82 -10.54 7.40
C GLY A 63 8.62 -10.13 6.54
N ARG A 64 7.40 -10.58 6.89
CA ARG A 64 6.15 -10.26 6.16
C ARG A 64 5.47 -8.96 6.58
N THR A 65 6.07 -8.26 7.52
CA THR A 65 5.66 -6.97 8.05
C THR A 65 6.91 -6.29 8.59
N ASP A 66 6.96 -4.96 8.61
CA ASP A 66 8.01 -4.19 9.29
C ASP A 66 7.81 -4.15 10.81
N SER A 67 7.56 -5.31 11.42
CA SER A 67 7.32 -5.49 12.86
C SER A 67 8.58 -5.27 13.71
N ASP A 68 9.74 -5.16 13.06
CA ASP A 68 11.02 -4.80 13.68
C ASP A 68 11.16 -3.30 13.93
N LEU A 69 10.35 -2.46 13.27
CA LEU A 69 10.42 -1.02 13.41
C LEU A 69 9.72 -0.51 14.69
N PRO A 70 10.26 0.55 15.31
CA PRO A 70 9.64 1.17 16.49
C PRO A 70 8.35 1.93 16.11
N ALA A 71 7.67 2.45 17.14
CA ALA A 71 6.54 3.33 16.95
C ALA A 71 6.99 4.62 16.22
N ASP A 72 6.15 5.10 15.32
CA ASP A 72 6.31 6.39 14.67
C ASP A 72 5.57 7.49 15.46
N ALA A 73 6.35 8.39 16.06
CA ALA A 73 5.82 9.50 16.84
C ALA A 73 5.06 10.53 15.98
N SER A 74 5.48 10.74 14.73
CA SER A 74 4.84 11.70 13.81
C SER A 74 3.44 11.24 13.44
N ILE A 75 3.27 9.95 13.15
CA ILE A 75 1.93 9.37 12.92
C ILE A 75 1.11 9.44 14.21
N ASN A 76 1.66 9.03 15.34
CA ASN A 76 0.91 8.99 16.61
C ASN A 76 0.50 10.37 17.13
N ALA A 77 1.21 11.43 16.75
CA ALA A 77 0.84 12.80 17.10
C ALA A 77 -0.50 13.23 16.45
N VAL A 78 -0.79 12.73 15.25
CA VAL A 78 -2.03 13.06 14.50
C VAL A 78 -3.07 11.95 14.60
N PHE A 79 -2.62 10.70 14.60
CA PHE A 79 -3.44 9.49 14.64
C PHE A 79 -2.98 8.58 15.80
N PRO A 80 -3.42 8.86 17.04
CA PRO A 80 -2.99 8.10 18.20
C PRO A 80 -3.22 6.59 18.04
N GLY A 81 -2.15 5.82 18.22
CA GLY A 81 -2.15 4.36 18.14
C GLY A 81 -1.90 3.79 16.74
N TRP A 82 -2.03 4.59 15.67
CA TRP A 82 -1.79 4.16 14.29
C TRP A 82 -0.32 4.15 13.89
N GLY A 83 0.53 4.90 14.61
CA GLY A 83 1.98 4.87 14.47
C GLY A 83 2.64 3.72 15.23
N ASN A 84 1.90 2.90 15.98
CA ASN A 84 2.49 1.82 16.77
C ASN A 84 3.18 0.75 15.91
N PRO A 85 4.10 -0.05 16.49
CA PRO A 85 4.74 -1.15 15.76
C PRO A 85 3.71 -2.14 15.22
N VAL A 86 3.95 -2.63 14.01
CA VAL A 86 3.11 -3.66 13.39
C VAL A 86 3.27 -4.96 14.16
N LYS A 87 2.18 -5.51 14.68
CA LYS A 87 2.23 -6.77 15.42
C LYS A 87 2.09 -7.96 14.48
N GLN A 88 3.17 -8.71 14.31
CA GLN A 88 3.10 -10.03 13.69
C GLN A 88 2.73 -11.07 14.75
N ALA A 89 1.52 -11.63 14.64
CA ALA A 89 1.01 -12.59 15.61
C ALA A 89 1.91 -13.84 15.78
N ASN A 90 2.68 -14.19 14.73
CA ASN A 90 3.63 -15.31 14.71
C ASN A 90 3.03 -16.68 15.09
N MET A 91 1.70 -16.79 15.20
CA MET A 91 1.00 -17.98 15.67
C MET A 91 -0.15 -18.33 14.73
N ASN A 92 0.17 -19.02 13.64
CA ASN A 92 -0.82 -19.46 12.65
C ASN A 92 -1.07 -20.96 12.79
N LEU A 93 -1.92 -21.34 13.76
CA LEU A 93 -2.37 -22.71 13.98
C LEU A 93 -3.59 -23.02 13.10
N ALA A 94 -3.43 -23.98 12.20
CA ALA A 94 -4.34 -24.37 11.13
C ALA A 94 -4.82 -25.81 11.36
N PRO A 95 -5.88 -26.01 12.18
CA PRO A 95 -6.49 -27.32 12.37
C PRO A 95 -7.25 -27.77 11.12
N GLN A 96 -7.27 -29.07 10.91
CA GLN A 96 -7.91 -29.75 9.79
C GLN A 96 -8.58 -31.01 10.32
N VAL A 97 -9.80 -31.27 9.87
CA VAL A 97 -10.54 -32.49 10.18
C VAL A 97 -11.26 -32.97 8.93
N GLY A 98 -11.25 -34.26 8.69
CA GLY A 98 -11.97 -34.89 7.60
C GLY A 98 -12.43 -36.28 7.98
N PHE A 99 -13.39 -36.82 7.25
CA PHE A 99 -13.89 -38.16 7.45
C PHE A 99 -14.19 -38.85 6.12
N ALA A 100 -14.19 -40.18 6.16
CA ALA A 100 -14.69 -41.04 5.11
C ALA A 100 -15.58 -42.13 5.74
N TRP A 101 -16.78 -42.27 5.21
CA TRP A 101 -17.79 -43.15 5.76
C TRP A 101 -18.46 -43.97 4.66
N ASP A 102 -18.50 -45.29 4.83
CA ASP A 102 -19.35 -46.20 4.07
C ASP A 102 -20.55 -46.61 4.94
N PRO A 103 -21.75 -46.01 4.76
CA PRO A 103 -22.89 -46.30 5.61
C PRO A 103 -23.32 -47.77 5.60
N ASN A 104 -23.16 -48.45 4.46
CA ASN A 104 -23.70 -49.80 4.23
C ASN A 104 -22.65 -50.91 4.39
N LYS A 105 -21.38 -50.56 4.65
CA LYS A 105 -20.27 -51.50 4.82
C LYS A 105 -20.03 -52.42 3.63
N ASN A 106 -20.41 -51.98 2.44
CA ASN A 106 -20.37 -52.79 1.21
C ASN A 106 -19.58 -52.12 0.07
N GLY A 107 -18.94 -50.98 0.33
CA GLY A 107 -18.13 -50.23 -0.64
C GLY A 107 -18.93 -49.51 -1.73
N LYS A 108 -20.27 -49.66 -1.77
CA LYS A 108 -21.10 -49.09 -2.85
C LYS A 108 -21.51 -47.65 -2.61
N THR A 109 -21.36 -47.13 -1.39
CA THR A 109 -21.66 -45.74 -1.07
C THR A 109 -20.59 -45.21 -0.14
N VAL A 110 -19.97 -44.09 -0.51
CA VAL A 110 -18.96 -43.41 0.29
C VAL A 110 -19.37 -41.97 0.44
N ILE A 111 -19.43 -41.52 1.68
CA ILE A 111 -19.59 -40.11 2.05
C ILE A 111 -18.24 -39.65 2.59
N ARG A 112 -17.72 -38.57 2.02
CA ARG A 112 -16.45 -37.97 2.45
C ARG A 112 -16.66 -36.48 2.67
N GLY A 113 -15.97 -35.92 3.63
CA GLY A 113 -16.01 -34.49 3.86
C GLY A 113 -14.93 -34.04 4.81
N GLY A 114 -14.71 -32.74 4.85
CA GLY A 114 -13.69 -32.15 5.68
C GLY A 114 -13.78 -30.64 5.75
N VAL A 115 -13.11 -30.10 6.75
CA VAL A 115 -12.93 -28.68 6.97
C VAL A 115 -11.52 -28.42 7.45
N GLY A 116 -10.89 -27.39 6.89
CA GLY A 116 -9.55 -26.97 7.28
C GLY A 116 -9.45 -25.46 7.36
N LEU A 117 -8.68 -25.00 8.34
CA LEU A 117 -8.20 -23.62 8.39
C LEU A 117 -6.84 -23.54 7.69
N PHE A 118 -6.66 -22.53 6.84
CA PHE A 118 -5.43 -22.29 6.11
C PHE A 118 -5.03 -20.84 6.28
N PHE A 119 -3.74 -20.58 6.44
CA PHE A 119 -3.18 -19.24 6.51
C PHE A 119 -2.34 -18.97 5.27
N GLU A 120 -2.48 -17.77 4.76
CA GLU A 120 -1.68 -17.27 3.65
C GLU A 120 -0.94 -16.00 4.05
N ASN A 121 0.15 -15.73 3.35
CA ASN A 121 0.91 -14.50 3.55
C ASN A 121 0.48 -13.41 2.56
N VAL A 122 0.96 -12.20 2.84
CA VAL A 122 0.74 -11.04 1.98
C VAL A 122 1.80 -10.99 0.89
N ILE A 123 1.42 -10.43 -0.26
CA ILE A 123 2.36 -10.24 -1.37
C ILE A 123 3.54 -9.40 -0.91
N TRP A 124 4.73 -9.78 -1.38
CA TRP A 124 5.99 -9.21 -0.95
C TRP A 124 6.09 -7.68 -1.17
N ASN A 125 5.49 -7.17 -2.26
CA ASN A 125 5.45 -5.73 -2.56
C ASN A 125 4.90 -4.87 -1.42
N ASN A 126 3.98 -5.39 -0.61
CA ASN A 126 3.37 -4.61 0.46
C ASN A 126 4.40 -4.26 1.56
N VAL A 127 5.36 -5.14 1.83
CA VAL A 127 6.42 -4.89 2.82
C VAL A 127 7.46 -3.93 2.26
N LEU A 128 7.78 -4.03 0.96
CA LEU A 128 8.73 -3.12 0.34
C LEU A 128 8.31 -1.66 0.38
N PHE A 129 7.01 -1.40 0.28
CA PHE A 129 6.50 -0.04 0.23
C PHE A 129 6.19 0.51 1.63
N ASP A 130 5.96 -0.34 2.63
CA ASP A 130 5.74 0.07 4.02
C ASP A 130 7.02 0.60 4.67
N ARG A 131 8.15 -0.13 4.53
CA ARG A 131 9.41 0.22 5.20
C ARG A 131 9.95 1.63 4.86
N PRO A 132 10.06 2.02 3.57
CA PRO A 132 10.55 3.34 3.20
C PRO A 132 9.70 4.46 3.76
N LEU A 133 8.39 4.25 3.94
CA LEU A 133 7.52 5.27 4.48
C LEU A 133 7.70 5.46 6.00
N ARG A 134 8.19 4.45 6.73
CA ARG A 134 8.39 4.51 8.19
C ARG A 134 9.76 5.01 8.63
N LEU A 135 10.76 4.96 7.74
CA LEU A 135 12.14 5.28 8.10
C LEU A 135 12.46 6.74 7.77
N GLN A 136 12.96 7.48 8.76
CA GLN A 136 13.31 8.89 8.61
C GLN A 136 14.55 9.11 7.73
N ASN A 137 15.45 8.14 7.68
CA ASN A 137 16.70 8.22 6.94
C ASN A 137 16.86 6.98 6.07
N GLY A 138 17.47 7.14 4.89
CA GLY A 138 17.75 6.04 4.00
C GLY A 138 17.78 6.40 2.52
N ALA A 139 18.53 5.61 1.76
CA ALA A 139 18.62 5.73 0.32
C ALA A 139 17.53 4.90 -0.38
N PHE A 140 16.27 5.29 -0.17
CA PHE A 140 15.13 4.60 -0.76
C PHE A 140 14.83 5.09 -2.16
N ASN A 141 14.28 4.19 -2.99
CA ASN A 141 13.77 4.57 -4.30
C ASN A 141 12.67 5.63 -4.18
N ALA A 142 12.87 6.76 -4.86
CA ALA A 142 11.89 7.83 -4.95
C ALA A 142 11.68 8.20 -6.41
N VAL A 143 10.41 8.29 -6.82
CA VAL A 143 10.02 8.71 -8.15
C VAL A 143 9.14 9.95 -8.03
N THR A 144 9.67 11.08 -8.48
CA THR A 144 9.01 12.38 -8.38
C THR A 144 8.51 12.81 -9.75
N ARG A 145 7.34 13.45 -9.80
CA ARG A 145 6.87 14.14 -11.00
C ARG A 145 7.67 15.42 -11.14
N ALA A 146 8.41 15.56 -12.23
CA ALA A 146 9.14 16.78 -12.53
C ALA A 146 8.32 17.73 -13.42
N CYS A 147 7.36 17.22 -14.19
CA CYS A 147 6.23 18.01 -14.69
C CYS A 147 4.90 17.42 -14.27
N ASP A 148 3.93 18.29 -13.98
CA ASP A 148 2.52 17.93 -13.93
C ASP A 148 1.68 19.02 -14.59
N GLY A 149 0.71 18.62 -15.41
CA GLY A 149 -0.09 19.56 -16.21
C GLY A 149 0.72 20.44 -17.17
N GLY A 150 1.97 20.08 -17.49
CA GLY A 150 2.88 20.91 -18.27
C GLY A 150 3.58 22.01 -17.48
N LEU A 151 3.50 22.00 -16.14
CA LEU A 151 4.20 22.91 -15.25
C LEU A 151 5.37 22.21 -14.53
N PRO A 152 6.50 22.91 -14.32
CA PRO A 152 7.62 22.37 -13.57
C PRO A 152 7.26 22.14 -12.11
N GLN A 153 7.71 21.02 -11.57
CA GLN A 153 7.54 20.63 -10.18
C GLN A 153 8.92 20.52 -9.51
N PRO A 154 9.04 20.92 -8.23
CA PRO A 154 10.29 20.79 -7.50
C PRO A 154 10.65 19.31 -7.30
N VAL A 155 11.90 18.96 -7.59
CA VAL A 155 12.47 17.62 -7.38
C VAL A 155 13.52 17.70 -6.27
N ALA A 156 13.36 16.88 -5.24
CA ALA A 156 14.27 16.84 -4.10
C ALA A 156 15.65 16.29 -4.49
N VAL A 157 16.69 16.96 -4.00
CA VAL A 157 18.10 16.56 -4.03
C VAL A 157 18.71 16.83 -2.65
N SER A 158 19.89 16.28 -2.36
CA SER A 158 20.57 16.47 -1.06
C SER A 158 20.80 17.94 -0.68
N SER A 159 20.93 18.84 -1.66
CA SER A 159 21.13 20.28 -1.47
C SER A 159 19.84 21.12 -1.44
N GLY A 160 18.65 20.50 -1.51
CA GLY A 160 17.36 21.19 -1.56
C GLY A 160 16.47 20.69 -2.69
N PHE A 161 16.02 21.61 -3.55
CA PHE A 161 15.16 21.29 -4.69
C PHE A 161 15.71 21.86 -5.99
N ILE A 162 15.54 21.11 -7.08
CA ILE A 162 15.81 21.56 -8.45
C ILE A 162 14.54 21.40 -9.29
N ALA A 163 14.34 22.26 -10.29
CA ALA A 163 13.20 22.19 -11.20
C ALA A 163 13.67 22.09 -12.66
N PRO A 164 12.96 21.35 -13.52
CA PRO A 164 13.42 21.05 -14.88
C PRO A 164 13.53 22.27 -15.79
N ASP A 165 12.72 23.30 -15.57
CA ASP A 165 12.73 24.51 -16.41
C ASP A 165 13.75 25.57 -15.93
N GLN A 166 14.45 25.32 -14.82
CA GLN A 166 15.59 26.15 -14.40
C GLN A 166 16.90 25.76 -15.10
N TYR A 167 16.93 24.61 -15.78
CA TYR A 167 18.14 24.04 -16.38
C TYR A 167 18.66 24.85 -17.58
N ASP A 168 17.79 25.55 -18.32
CA ASP A 168 18.21 26.24 -19.55
C ASP A 168 17.28 27.39 -19.96
N ALA A 169 17.08 28.36 -19.06
CA ALA A 169 16.32 29.58 -19.40
C ALA A 169 16.98 30.40 -20.54
N VAL A 170 18.25 30.13 -20.86
CA VAL A 170 19.05 30.87 -21.85
C VAL A 170 18.91 30.30 -23.26
N ASN A 171 18.89 28.97 -23.44
CA ASN A 171 18.76 28.33 -24.76
C ASN A 171 17.41 27.62 -24.99
N ASN A 172 16.57 27.47 -23.97
CA ASN A 172 15.21 26.95 -24.11
C ASN A 172 14.19 27.80 -23.31
N PRO A 173 13.81 28.98 -23.82
CA PRO A 173 12.86 29.88 -23.13
C PRO A 173 11.46 29.27 -22.97
N SER A 174 11.15 28.18 -23.68
CA SER A 174 9.87 27.46 -23.60
C SER A 174 9.84 26.36 -22.54
N GLY A 175 10.95 26.08 -21.85
CA GLY A 175 11.04 25.04 -20.81
C GLY A 175 11.00 23.60 -21.33
N ILE A 176 11.25 22.65 -20.43
CA ILE A 176 11.00 21.22 -20.63
C ILE A 176 9.51 20.93 -20.44
N CYS A 177 8.91 21.42 -19.36
CA CYS A 177 7.50 21.26 -19.08
C CYS A 177 6.63 22.11 -20.00
N GLY A 178 5.54 21.54 -20.53
CA GLY A 178 4.65 22.26 -21.43
C GLY A 178 5.16 22.38 -22.87
N ASN A 179 6.38 21.91 -23.16
CA ASN A 179 6.89 21.86 -24.52
C ASN A 179 5.96 21.01 -25.41
N PRO A 180 5.51 21.50 -26.59
CA PRO A 180 4.51 20.82 -27.41
C PRO A 180 5.00 19.51 -28.03
N HIS A 181 6.31 19.28 -28.06
CA HIS A 181 6.92 18.12 -28.70
C HIS A 181 8.01 17.52 -27.81
N VAL A 182 7.67 16.47 -27.08
CA VAL A 182 8.62 15.73 -26.22
C VAL A 182 9.92 15.36 -26.92
N GLY A 183 9.87 15.04 -28.23
CA GLY A 183 11.05 14.71 -29.02
C GLY A 183 12.11 15.82 -29.07
N ASN A 184 11.71 17.08 -28.95
CA ASN A 184 12.60 18.23 -29.02
C ASN A 184 13.36 18.48 -27.71
N VAL A 185 12.87 17.91 -26.60
CA VAL A 185 13.42 18.14 -25.26
C VAL A 185 13.99 16.89 -24.60
N ILE A 186 14.14 15.78 -25.35
CA ILE A 186 14.75 14.53 -24.82
C ILE A 186 16.15 14.79 -24.23
N PRO A 187 17.08 15.48 -24.92
CA PRO A 187 18.41 15.75 -24.36
C PRO A 187 18.35 16.51 -23.03
N GLN A 188 17.44 17.47 -22.89
CA GLN A 188 17.23 18.26 -21.69
C GLN A 188 16.62 17.43 -20.56
N ILE A 189 15.67 16.54 -20.87
CA ILE A 189 15.11 15.59 -19.89
C ILE A 189 16.22 14.68 -19.34
N THR A 190 17.08 14.15 -20.20
CA THR A 190 18.20 13.30 -19.79
C THR A 190 19.19 14.08 -18.93
N ALA A 191 19.57 15.29 -19.34
CA ALA A 191 20.51 16.10 -18.57
C ALA A 191 19.95 16.54 -17.21
N PHE A 192 18.66 16.86 -17.13
CA PHE A 192 17.99 17.11 -15.86
C PHE A 192 18.00 15.86 -14.97
N TRP A 193 17.76 14.68 -15.55
CA TRP A 193 17.86 13.44 -14.79
C TRP A 193 19.27 13.18 -14.27
N ASP A 194 20.31 13.46 -15.06
CA ASP A 194 21.72 13.36 -14.62
C ASP A 194 22.00 14.27 -13.41
N GLN A 195 21.43 15.49 -13.37
CA GLN A 195 21.52 16.37 -12.20
C GLN A 195 20.81 15.81 -10.98
N VAL A 196 19.63 15.20 -11.16
CA VAL A 196 18.91 14.52 -10.08
C VAL A 196 19.74 13.36 -9.53
N LEU A 197 20.40 12.58 -10.39
CA LEU A 197 21.29 11.49 -9.99
C LEU A 197 22.52 12.01 -9.23
N ALA A 198 23.19 13.05 -9.74
CA ALA A 198 24.34 13.66 -9.10
C ALA A 198 24.00 14.32 -7.75
N GLY A 199 22.80 14.89 -7.64
CA GLY A 199 22.28 15.49 -6.41
C GLY A 199 21.80 14.49 -5.36
N ASN A 200 21.65 13.21 -5.73
CA ASN A 200 21.23 12.13 -4.83
C ASN A 200 22.26 11.00 -4.81
N PRO A 201 23.50 11.23 -4.35
CA PRO A 201 24.47 10.16 -4.18
C PRO A 201 23.94 9.14 -3.17
N LEU A 202 24.36 7.88 -3.31
CA LEU A 202 23.98 6.83 -2.37
C LEU A 202 24.47 7.16 -0.95
N ASP A 203 23.54 7.46 -0.05
CA ASP A 203 23.79 7.65 1.37
C ASP A 203 22.67 7.02 2.21
N LEU A 204 22.99 5.94 2.92
CA LEU A 204 22.04 5.22 3.77
C LEU A 204 21.64 6.00 5.04
N LYS A 205 22.29 7.14 5.31
CA LYS A 205 22.02 8.01 6.46
C LYS A 205 21.35 9.33 6.05
N ALA A 206 21.23 9.61 4.76
CA ALA A 206 20.58 10.83 4.30
C ALA A 206 19.10 10.86 4.74
N PRO A 207 18.54 12.06 5.00
CA PRO A 207 17.12 12.22 5.26
C PRO A 207 16.28 11.63 4.13
N ASN A 208 15.27 10.86 4.48
CA ASN A 208 14.38 10.23 3.52
C ASN A 208 13.22 11.17 3.18
N PRO A 209 13.12 11.65 1.92
CA PRO A 209 12.04 12.54 1.50
C PRO A 209 10.66 11.85 1.54
N ASN A 210 10.60 10.52 1.39
CA ASN A 210 9.36 9.74 1.41
C ASN A 210 8.89 9.37 2.82
N TYR A 211 9.55 9.83 3.87
CA TYR A 211 9.14 9.55 5.24
C TYR A 211 7.72 10.09 5.51
N ILE A 212 6.86 9.25 6.10
CA ILE A 212 5.44 9.55 6.36
C ILE A 212 5.24 10.83 7.16
N GLY A 213 6.13 11.13 8.12
CA GLY A 213 6.05 12.35 8.91
C GLY A 213 6.16 13.62 8.07
N ASN A 214 6.88 13.60 6.94
CA ASN A 214 6.95 14.74 6.03
C ASN A 214 5.58 15.01 5.39
N PHE A 215 4.84 13.96 5.02
CA PHE A 215 3.50 14.08 4.46
C PHE A 215 2.46 14.50 5.50
N VAL A 216 2.55 13.97 6.73
CA VAL A 216 1.69 14.37 7.84
C VAL A 216 1.86 15.86 8.15
N ASN A 217 3.10 16.36 8.15
CA ASN A 217 3.40 17.78 8.36
C ASN A 217 2.96 18.68 7.19
N ALA A 218 2.94 18.15 5.96
CA ALA A 218 2.53 18.89 4.76
C ALA A 218 1.00 18.99 4.58
N GLY A 219 0.21 18.26 5.37
CA GLY A 219 -1.26 18.27 5.31
C GLY A 219 -1.88 17.08 4.55
N LEU A 220 -3.14 16.78 4.86
CA LEU A 220 -3.84 15.51 4.59
C LEU A 220 -4.29 15.29 3.13
N GLY A 221 -3.68 15.98 2.15
CA GLY A 221 -4.04 15.93 0.74
C GLY A 221 -3.16 15.03 -0.15
N VAL A 222 -2.18 14.33 0.41
CA VAL A 222 -1.22 13.54 -0.39
C VAL A 222 -1.78 12.14 -0.64
N PRO A 223 -2.12 11.76 -1.89
CA PRO A 223 -2.46 10.38 -2.20
C PRO A 223 -1.19 9.53 -2.15
N GLY A 224 -1.14 8.48 -1.32
CA GLY A 224 -0.21 7.38 -1.62
C GLY A 224 0.39 6.53 -0.52
N PRO A 225 0.58 6.94 0.75
CA PRO A 225 1.27 6.06 1.67
C PRO A 225 0.31 5.08 2.35
N SER A 226 0.23 3.87 1.80
CA SER A 226 -0.45 2.74 2.46
C SER A 226 0.53 2.04 3.38
N LEU A 227 0.26 2.10 4.69
CA LEU A 227 1.05 1.43 5.72
C LEU A 227 0.31 0.22 6.27
N PHE A 228 1.06 -0.80 6.72
CA PHE A 228 0.50 -1.86 7.54
C PHE A 228 -0.08 -1.28 8.84
N ALA A 229 -1.35 -1.54 9.09
CA ALA A 229 -1.96 -1.17 10.36
C ALA A 229 -1.27 -1.91 11.53
N PRO A 230 -1.10 -1.27 12.69
CA PRO A 230 -0.50 -1.91 13.86
C PRO A 230 -1.20 -3.21 14.29
N GLY A 231 -2.51 -3.29 14.03
CA GLY A 231 -3.36 -4.45 14.28
C GLY A 231 -3.41 -5.48 13.15
N TYR A 232 -2.40 -5.55 12.28
CA TYR A 232 -2.29 -6.51 11.19
C TYR A 232 -2.57 -7.95 11.66
N LYS A 233 -3.32 -8.70 10.86
CA LYS A 233 -3.63 -10.12 11.09
C LYS A 233 -3.38 -10.88 9.81
N THR A 234 -2.71 -12.03 9.92
CA THR A 234 -2.45 -12.90 8.77
C THR A 234 -3.75 -13.32 8.09
N PRO A 235 -3.86 -13.15 6.75
CA PRO A 235 -4.96 -13.66 5.95
C PRO A 235 -5.20 -15.16 6.18
N ARG A 236 -6.47 -15.56 6.18
CA ARG A 236 -6.83 -16.97 6.37
C ARG A 236 -8.05 -17.38 5.58
N SER A 237 -8.10 -18.63 5.18
CA SER A 237 -9.25 -19.25 4.52
C SER A 237 -9.73 -20.47 5.29
N VAL A 238 -11.06 -20.63 5.37
CA VAL A 238 -11.69 -21.87 5.85
C VAL A 238 -12.24 -22.58 4.63
N GLN A 239 -11.66 -23.73 4.30
CA GLN A 239 -12.08 -24.54 3.16
C GLN A 239 -12.86 -25.74 3.68
N MET A 240 -14.00 -26.00 3.05
CA MET A 240 -14.96 -27.03 3.40
C MET A 240 -15.34 -27.83 2.17
N ASN A 241 -15.45 -29.14 2.33
CA ASN A 241 -16.00 -30.02 1.31
C ASN A 241 -16.89 -31.11 1.92
N ILE A 242 -17.88 -31.53 1.14
CA ILE A 242 -18.64 -32.75 1.41
C ILE A 242 -19.07 -33.36 0.09
N GLY A 243 -18.93 -34.67 -0.03
CA GLY A 243 -19.24 -35.39 -1.25
C GLY A 243 -19.81 -36.77 -0.94
N ILE A 244 -20.71 -37.21 -1.82
CA ILE A 244 -21.23 -38.56 -1.83
C ILE A 244 -20.93 -39.18 -3.19
N GLN A 245 -20.43 -40.42 -3.16
CA GLN A 245 -20.28 -41.26 -4.33
C GLN A 245 -21.05 -42.55 -4.11
N ARG A 246 -21.85 -42.96 -5.09
CA ARG A 246 -22.65 -44.19 -5.04
C ARG A 246 -22.58 -44.95 -6.36
N GLU A 247 -22.31 -46.25 -6.26
CA GLU A 247 -22.56 -47.19 -7.35
C GLU A 247 -24.06 -47.47 -7.42
N ILE A 248 -24.69 -47.09 -8.55
CA ILE A 248 -26.13 -47.31 -8.77
C ILE A 248 -26.36 -48.65 -9.47
N ARG A 249 -25.48 -49.01 -10.40
CA ARG A 249 -25.42 -50.31 -11.09
C ARG A 249 -23.96 -50.66 -11.35
N HIS A 250 -23.69 -51.92 -11.67
CA HIS A 250 -22.34 -52.37 -12.00
C HIS A 250 -21.71 -51.49 -13.09
N GLY A 251 -20.60 -50.82 -12.77
CA GLY A 251 -19.93 -49.89 -13.67
C GLY A 251 -20.55 -48.49 -13.78
N MET A 252 -21.64 -48.19 -13.08
CA MET A 252 -22.31 -46.88 -13.10
C MET A 252 -22.23 -46.19 -11.74
N LEU A 253 -21.50 -45.07 -11.70
CA LEU A 253 -21.27 -44.25 -10.51
C LEU A 253 -22.03 -42.92 -10.62
N PHE A 254 -22.66 -42.52 -9.53
CA PHE A 254 -23.15 -41.17 -9.31
C PHE A 254 -22.28 -40.50 -8.25
N SER A 255 -21.90 -39.25 -8.49
CA SER A 255 -21.17 -38.42 -7.52
C SER A 255 -21.80 -37.04 -7.44
N ALA A 256 -21.93 -36.53 -6.22
CA ALA A 256 -22.28 -35.14 -5.97
C ALA A 256 -21.35 -34.60 -4.89
N ASP A 257 -20.73 -33.45 -5.16
CA ASP A 257 -19.77 -32.79 -4.28
C ASP A 257 -20.16 -31.32 -4.08
N PHE A 258 -19.97 -30.84 -2.86
CA PHE A 258 -20.12 -29.44 -2.47
C PHE A 258 -18.78 -28.93 -1.95
N LEU A 259 -18.40 -27.74 -2.41
CA LEU A 259 -17.18 -27.04 -2.02
C LEU A 259 -17.54 -25.63 -1.54
N ARG A 260 -16.93 -25.20 -0.43
CA ARG A 260 -17.04 -23.82 0.06
C ARG A 260 -15.69 -23.33 0.57
N ASN A 261 -15.31 -22.14 0.12
CA ASN A 261 -14.15 -21.41 0.65
C ASN A 261 -14.65 -20.09 1.26
N ILE A 262 -14.21 -19.78 2.48
CA ILE A 262 -14.49 -18.51 3.16
C ILE A 262 -13.17 -17.87 3.55
N GLU A 263 -12.90 -16.70 2.98
CA GLU A 263 -11.68 -15.94 3.25
C GLU A 263 -11.97 -14.81 4.24
N THR A 264 -11.07 -14.62 5.21
CA THR A 264 -11.17 -13.56 6.22
C THR A 264 -9.80 -12.95 6.47
N ARG A 265 -9.76 -11.72 6.98
CA ARG A 265 -8.51 -11.00 7.26
C ARG A 265 -7.68 -10.74 6.00
N THR A 266 -8.33 -10.64 4.86
CA THR A 266 -7.70 -10.11 3.65
C THR A 266 -7.25 -8.67 3.92
N LEU A 267 -6.20 -8.24 3.22
CA LEU A 267 -5.74 -6.87 3.32
C LEU A 267 -6.81 -5.94 2.76
N LEU A 268 -7.29 -5.03 3.61
CA LEU A 268 -8.21 -3.97 3.25
C LEU A 268 -7.53 -2.64 3.54
N GLY A 269 -7.70 -1.67 2.65
CA GLY A 269 -7.36 -0.29 2.92
C GLY A 269 -8.33 0.25 3.97
N ILE A 270 -7.79 0.89 5.00
CA ILE A 270 -8.58 1.63 5.98
C ILE A 270 -8.19 3.08 5.80
N ASP A 271 -9.14 3.91 5.38
CA ASP A 271 -8.94 5.35 5.42
C ASP A 271 -9.11 5.82 6.87
N ILE A 272 -8.01 6.29 7.45
CA ILE A 272 -7.98 6.86 8.80
C ILE A 272 -8.11 8.37 8.77
N ASN A 273 -8.03 8.97 7.58
CA ASN A 273 -8.28 10.37 7.39
C ASN A 273 -9.77 10.64 7.56
N LYS A 274 -10.12 11.44 8.57
CA LYS A 274 -11.50 11.88 8.83
C LYS A 274 -11.78 13.28 8.29
N VAL A 275 -10.90 13.83 7.44
CA VAL A 275 -11.16 15.07 6.72
C VAL A 275 -12.40 14.87 5.86
N GLY A 276 -13.46 15.64 6.16
CA GLY A 276 -14.74 15.60 5.45
C GLY A 276 -15.79 14.69 6.06
N ASP A 277 -15.49 14.03 7.18
CA ASP A 277 -16.51 13.34 7.97
C ASP A 277 -17.45 14.40 8.60
N VAL A 278 -18.76 14.22 8.44
CA VAL A 278 -19.76 15.15 9.03
C VAL A 278 -19.61 15.27 10.55
N SER A 279 -19.12 14.21 11.20
CA SER A 279 -18.88 14.21 12.65
C SER A 279 -17.68 15.06 13.08
N THR A 280 -16.80 15.44 12.14
CA THR A 280 -15.61 16.27 12.38
C THR A 280 -15.72 17.66 11.73
N PHE A 281 -16.89 18.00 11.17
CA PHE A 281 -17.13 19.28 10.52
C PHE A 281 -17.04 20.46 11.50
N SER A 282 -16.18 21.43 11.18
CA SER A 282 -16.03 22.70 11.90
C SER A 282 -16.51 23.83 10.99
N LEU A 283 -17.66 24.45 11.33
CA LEU A 283 -18.15 25.63 10.60
C LEU A 283 -17.13 26.80 10.64
N PRO A 284 -16.50 27.11 11.79
CA PRO A 284 -15.44 28.12 11.85
C PRO A 284 -14.24 27.76 10.97
N GLY A 285 -13.79 26.50 10.99
CA GLY A 285 -12.67 26.02 10.17
C GLY A 285 -12.98 26.11 8.68
N ALA A 286 -14.17 25.66 8.26
CA ALA A 286 -14.64 25.78 6.88
C ALA A 286 -14.74 27.25 6.42
N THR A 287 -15.23 28.14 7.29
CA THR A 287 -15.31 29.58 6.98
C THR A 287 -13.91 30.19 6.85
N ALA A 288 -12.96 29.79 7.70
CA ALA A 288 -11.57 30.22 7.61
C ALA A 288 -10.91 29.73 6.30
N ALA A 289 -11.10 28.46 5.95
CA ALA A 289 -10.61 27.88 4.69
C ALA A 289 -11.17 28.62 3.47
N ILE A 290 -12.47 28.91 3.44
CA ILE A 290 -13.12 29.71 2.39
C ILE A 290 -12.45 31.09 2.28
N ASN A 291 -12.22 31.76 3.41
CA ASN A 291 -11.60 33.09 3.39
C ASN A 291 -10.14 33.06 2.93
N VAL A 292 -9.40 31.99 3.22
CA VAL A 292 -8.04 31.78 2.69
C VAL A 292 -8.08 31.62 1.17
N THR A 293 -9.00 30.79 0.64
CA THR A 293 -9.18 30.65 -0.81
C THR A 293 -9.54 31.99 -1.45
N ASN A 294 -10.50 32.73 -0.88
CA ASN A 294 -10.89 34.04 -1.40
C ASN A 294 -9.70 35.00 -1.45
N ALA A 295 -8.89 35.04 -0.39
CA ALA A 295 -7.72 35.92 -0.31
C ALA A 295 -6.65 35.57 -1.35
N ASP A 296 -6.49 34.28 -1.70
CA ASP A 296 -5.56 33.83 -2.75
C ASP A 296 -5.93 34.38 -4.14
N PHE A 297 -7.23 34.66 -4.36
CA PHE A 297 -7.76 35.33 -5.54
C PHE A 297 -7.94 36.86 -5.35
N GLY A 298 -7.40 37.43 -4.26
CA GLY A 298 -7.47 38.86 -3.97
C GLY A 298 -8.84 39.37 -3.50
N CYS A 299 -9.72 38.48 -3.05
CA CYS A 299 -11.08 38.78 -2.64
C CYS A 299 -11.26 38.86 -1.12
N GLY A 300 -12.30 39.56 -0.67
CA GLY A 300 -12.66 39.70 0.75
C GLY A 300 -13.24 38.41 1.37
N PRO A 301 -13.53 38.41 2.68
CA PRO A 301 -14.14 37.25 3.34
C PRO A 301 -15.63 37.09 3.02
N GLY A 302 -16.18 35.89 3.30
CA GLY A 302 -17.60 35.59 3.20
C GLY A 302 -18.10 35.32 1.78
N SER A 303 -19.42 35.21 1.62
CA SER A 303 -20.05 34.82 0.34
C SER A 303 -19.79 35.79 -0.81
N ALA A 304 -19.75 37.10 -0.54
CA ALA A 304 -19.39 38.09 -1.55
C ALA A 304 -17.94 37.92 -2.04
N GLY A 305 -17.05 37.45 -1.15
CA GLY A 305 -15.70 37.07 -1.50
C GLY A 305 -15.64 35.83 -2.41
N VAL A 306 -16.53 34.87 -2.17
CA VAL A 306 -16.62 33.66 -2.99
C VAL A 306 -17.03 34.00 -4.42
N ASP A 307 -18.04 34.85 -4.60
CA ASP A 307 -18.50 35.29 -5.93
C ASP A 307 -17.39 36.05 -6.68
N CYS A 308 -16.63 36.87 -5.96
CA CYS A 308 -15.44 37.54 -6.49
C CYS A 308 -14.38 36.53 -6.94
N ALA A 309 -14.06 35.54 -6.11
CA ALA A 309 -13.04 34.54 -6.42
C ALA A 309 -13.44 33.68 -7.62
N ILE A 310 -14.72 33.25 -7.72
CA ILE A 310 -15.25 32.53 -8.88
C ILE A 310 -15.11 33.39 -10.15
N SER A 311 -15.42 34.68 -10.05
CA SER A 311 -15.25 35.62 -11.17
C SER A 311 -13.79 35.80 -11.58
N ALA A 312 -12.86 35.64 -10.63
CA ALA A 312 -11.41 35.64 -10.85
C ALA A 312 -10.87 34.27 -11.35
N GLY A 313 -11.74 33.27 -11.55
CA GLY A 313 -11.38 31.96 -12.09
C GLY A 313 -11.25 30.84 -11.05
N ALA A 314 -11.61 31.08 -9.78
CA ALA A 314 -11.62 30.03 -8.78
C ALA A 314 -12.64 28.93 -9.11
N SER A 315 -12.24 27.69 -8.87
CA SER A 315 -13.00 26.48 -9.12
C SER A 315 -13.23 25.69 -7.83
N MET A 316 -14.06 24.65 -7.90
CA MET A 316 -14.22 23.73 -6.76
C MET A 316 -12.90 23.06 -6.34
N ILE A 317 -11.92 22.93 -7.25
CA ILE A 317 -10.62 22.34 -6.92
C ILE A 317 -9.86 23.26 -5.95
N ASP A 318 -9.94 24.57 -6.15
CA ASP A 318 -9.27 25.55 -5.30
C ASP A 318 -9.85 25.50 -3.87
N TYR A 319 -11.18 25.59 -3.74
CA TYR A 319 -11.83 25.51 -2.43
C TYR A 319 -11.65 24.16 -1.72
N SER A 320 -11.59 23.06 -2.48
CA SER A 320 -11.29 21.75 -1.88
C SER A 320 -9.82 21.57 -1.51
N GLY A 321 -8.90 22.24 -2.22
CA GLY A 321 -7.47 22.24 -1.93
C GLY A 321 -7.10 22.96 -0.62
N PHE A 322 -7.87 23.97 -0.22
CA PHE A 322 -7.65 24.71 1.04
C PHE A 322 -8.38 24.12 2.26
N GLY A 323 -8.97 22.94 2.14
CA GLY A 323 -9.44 22.20 3.31
C GLY A 323 -10.82 22.61 3.82
N LEU A 324 -11.80 22.80 2.93
CA LEU A 324 -13.25 22.88 3.29
C LEU A 324 -13.76 21.77 4.24
N ALA A 325 -12.96 20.74 4.43
CA ALA A 325 -13.23 19.51 5.15
C ALA A 325 -12.29 19.29 6.36
N THR A 326 -11.41 20.22 6.73
CA THR A 326 -10.44 20.02 7.81
C THR A 326 -11.10 20.03 9.19
N PRO A 327 -10.85 19.01 10.03
CA PRO A 327 -11.20 19.06 11.45
C PRO A 327 -10.27 20.05 12.15
N ASN A 328 -10.86 21.12 12.66
CA ASN A 328 -10.27 22.28 13.35
C ASN A 328 -9.88 23.43 12.43
#